data_AF-A0A2M8NSJ4-F1
#
_entry.id   AF-A0A2M8NSJ4-F1
#
_cell.length_a   1.000
_cell.length_b   1.000
_cell.length_c   1.000
_cell.angle_alpha   90.00
_cell.angle_beta   90.00
_cell.angle_gamma   90.00
#
_symmetry.space_group_name_H-M   'P 1'
#
loop_
_entity.id
_entity.type
_entity.pdbx_description
1 polymer ?
#
loop_
_entity_poly.entity_id
_entity_poly.type
_entity_poly.pdbx_seq_one_letter_code
_entity_poly.pdbx_strand_id
1 'polypeptide(L)'
;MPSLREVRNRIKSIKNIEQITRALEAVSASRVRKAQARVLASRAYAEKAWEILLNIQAATKGGGNLHPLLTERETINTIMIVLITSDRGLAGAFNTNIIRTAQRFADRFGKPVKYVAVGRKGRDALVRARENVIAEFSNLPEDVRISDLSPVSRLAQDAYLSGEVDDVFIAYTDFINTITQRPVVTGWLPLVPHEIDHSIGGEFLKAVPTVTGGKQDYEYEPSPEAILDEIVPRFTELQLYQAMLESRASEHSARMVAMRNASDNASQLTSDLTLIYNKARQASITAEILDIVGGAEALQDTLDKAADSLLVQYEQHIRHHPVLEMGGGNMATAYVGDAVAVVDTPTPVAEAIPMTEDKPKPKAKSKKSADGDDLTKIEGIGPKMASALHNAGITTFAQLAEASEEQLRAAIENAGMKFAPSIPTWAKQAQFAADGDWDGLKAYQSVLIGGIQPNNDDLTKIEGIGPKIATALNNAGIFTYAHLADATEEQLRAAIEKAGMRLAPSIP
;
A
#
# COMPACT_ATOMS: atom_id res chain seq x y z
N MET A 1 24.77 25.42 12.02
CA MET A 1 23.52 24.62 12.01
C MET A 1 23.08 24.42 10.57
N PRO A 2 22.43 23.30 10.20
CA PRO A 2 21.86 23.14 8.85
C PRO A 2 20.89 24.29 8.57
N SER A 3 20.87 24.78 7.32
CA SER A 3 20.01 25.90 6.95
C SER A 3 18.53 25.50 7.07
N LEU A 4 17.64 26.44 7.43
CA LEU A 4 16.19 26.18 7.48
C LEU A 4 15.64 25.59 6.17
N ARG A 5 16.23 26.00 5.05
CA ARG A 5 15.91 25.48 3.72
C ARG A 5 16.30 24.00 3.57
N GLU A 6 17.49 23.60 4.02
CA GLU A 6 17.94 22.20 4.00
C GLU A 6 17.02 21.31 4.84
N VAL A 7 16.69 21.72 6.07
CA VAL A 7 15.82 20.94 6.96
C VAL A 7 14.43 20.78 6.33
N ARG A 8 13.86 21.86 5.77
CA ARG A 8 12.57 21.81 5.07
C ARG A 8 12.60 20.86 3.87
N ASN A 9 13.64 20.93 3.05
CA ASN A 9 13.80 20.05 1.89
C ASN A 9 13.92 18.58 2.31
N ARG A 10 14.64 18.31 3.41
CA ARG A 10 14.79 16.97 3.96
C ARG A 10 13.46 16.41 4.48
N ILE A 11 12.67 17.23 5.19
CA ILE A 11 11.31 16.87 5.61
C ILE A 11 10.46 16.48 4.40
N LYS A 12 10.46 17.31 3.34
CA LYS A 12 9.69 17.02 2.12
C LYS A 12 10.13 15.70 1.48
N SER A 13 11.44 15.48 1.36
CA SER A 13 11.98 14.23 0.79
C SER A 13 11.57 13.00 1.60
N ILE A 14 11.61 13.07 2.94
CA ILE A 14 11.27 11.91 3.79
C ILE A 14 9.77 11.64 3.76
N LYS A 15 8.92 12.67 3.72
CA LYS A 15 7.47 12.49 3.52
C LYS A 15 7.15 11.79 2.20
N ASN A 16 7.85 12.13 1.12
CA ASN A 16 7.68 11.44 -0.16
C ASN A 16 8.10 9.96 -0.04
N ILE A 17 9.20 9.67 0.66
CA ILE A 17 9.64 8.29 0.92
C ILE A 17 8.58 7.53 1.72
N GLU A 18 8.02 8.14 2.78
CA GLU A 18 6.96 7.55 3.61
C GLU A 18 5.74 7.18 2.77
N GLN A 19 5.30 8.05 1.86
CA GLN A 19 4.17 7.78 0.97
C GLN A 19 4.45 6.60 0.03
N ILE A 20 5.65 6.57 -0.58
CA ILE A 20 6.06 5.49 -1.48
C ILE A 20 6.13 4.15 -0.73
N THR A 21 6.72 4.14 0.47
CA THR A 21 6.81 2.92 1.27
C THR A 21 5.44 2.45 1.73
N ARG A 22 4.52 3.37 2.10
CA ARG A 22 3.13 3.04 2.44
C ARG A 22 2.39 2.40 1.27
N ALA A 23 2.57 2.93 0.06
CA ALA A 23 1.97 2.37 -1.14
C ALA A 23 2.55 0.97 -1.44
N LEU A 24 3.87 0.79 -1.37
CA LEU A 24 4.53 -0.50 -1.59
C LEU A 24 4.14 -1.55 -0.53
N GLU A 25 3.89 -1.15 0.71
CA GLU A 25 3.34 -2.00 1.75
C GLU A 25 1.97 -2.55 1.33
N ALA A 26 1.04 -1.67 0.93
CA ALA A 26 -0.30 -2.05 0.50
C ALA A 26 -0.30 -2.95 -0.75
N VAL A 27 0.52 -2.62 -1.75
CA VAL A 27 0.71 -3.45 -2.95
C VAL A 27 1.22 -4.84 -2.57
N SER A 28 2.23 -4.91 -1.70
CA SER A 28 2.79 -6.19 -1.25
C SER A 28 1.76 -7.03 -0.48
N ALA A 29 0.95 -6.40 0.37
CA ALA A 29 -0.13 -7.07 1.10
C ALA A 29 -1.16 -7.72 0.17
N SER A 30 -1.53 -7.04 -0.93
CA SER A 30 -2.42 -7.58 -1.96
C SER A 30 -1.79 -8.81 -2.65
N ARG A 31 -0.50 -8.73 -3.00
CA ARG A 31 0.23 -9.81 -3.68
C ARG A 31 0.40 -11.05 -2.82
N VAL A 32 0.64 -10.91 -1.50
CA VAL A 32 0.67 -12.06 -0.56
C VAL A 32 -0.65 -12.84 -0.63
N ARG A 33 -1.80 -12.16 -0.53
CA ARG A 33 -3.11 -12.83 -0.59
C ARG A 33 -3.33 -13.56 -1.90
N LYS A 34 -2.92 -12.95 -3.03
CA LYS A 34 -3.04 -13.56 -4.36
C LYS A 34 -2.19 -14.82 -4.49
N ALA A 35 -0.95 -14.79 -3.99
CA ALA A 35 -0.07 -15.95 -3.98
C ALA A 35 -0.65 -17.09 -3.12
N GLN A 36 -1.12 -16.79 -1.90
CA GLN A 36 -1.77 -17.76 -1.01
C GLN A 36 -2.99 -18.43 -1.66
N ALA A 37 -3.86 -17.64 -2.30
CA ALA A 37 -5.03 -18.17 -2.98
C ALA A 37 -4.65 -19.16 -4.09
N ARG A 38 -3.56 -18.92 -4.82
CA ARG A 38 -3.07 -19.84 -5.86
C ARG A 38 -2.47 -21.12 -5.28
N VAL A 39 -1.72 -21.01 -4.19
CA VAL A 39 -1.19 -22.18 -3.50
C VAL A 39 -2.34 -23.09 -3.05
N LEU A 40 -3.36 -22.51 -2.40
CA LEU A 40 -4.57 -23.23 -1.98
C LEU A 40 -5.31 -23.86 -3.16
N ALA A 41 -5.41 -23.16 -4.30
CA ALA A 41 -6.05 -23.68 -5.51
C ALA A 41 -5.30 -24.87 -6.13
N SER A 42 -3.97 -24.98 -5.93
CA SER A 42 -3.17 -26.09 -6.45
C SER A 42 -3.28 -27.38 -5.64
N ARG A 43 -3.79 -27.30 -4.39
CA ARG A 43 -3.77 -28.40 -3.42
C ARG A 43 -4.47 -29.66 -3.93
N ALA A 44 -5.69 -29.54 -4.45
CA ALA A 44 -6.47 -30.70 -4.90
C ALA A 44 -5.77 -31.49 -6.02
N TYR A 45 -5.06 -30.80 -6.91
CA TYR A 45 -4.30 -31.44 -7.98
C TYR A 45 -3.06 -32.15 -7.43
N ALA A 46 -2.32 -31.51 -6.50
CA ALA A 46 -1.16 -32.11 -5.84
C ALA A 46 -1.53 -33.38 -5.05
N GLU A 47 -2.61 -33.31 -4.25
CA GLU A 47 -3.12 -34.43 -3.47
C GLU A 47 -3.49 -35.62 -4.37
N LYS A 48 -4.22 -35.37 -5.47
CA LYS A 48 -4.63 -36.44 -6.40
C LYS A 48 -3.48 -37.02 -7.22
N ALA A 49 -2.54 -36.20 -7.67
CA ALA A 49 -1.35 -36.69 -8.38
C ALA A 49 -0.49 -37.58 -7.47
N TRP A 50 -0.33 -37.19 -6.20
CA TRP A 50 0.39 -37.99 -5.21
C TRP A 50 -0.33 -39.30 -4.86
N GLU A 51 -1.66 -39.26 -4.71
CA GLU A 51 -2.49 -40.46 -4.49
C GLU A 51 -2.31 -41.48 -5.64
N ILE A 52 -2.33 -41.02 -6.89
CA ILE A 52 -2.12 -41.89 -8.06
C ILE A 52 -0.69 -42.48 -8.05
N LEU A 53 0.32 -41.67 -7.74
CA LEU A 53 1.71 -42.11 -7.65
C LEU A 53 1.88 -43.25 -6.61
N LEU A 54 1.33 -43.06 -5.40
CA LEU A 54 1.36 -44.06 -4.34
C LEU A 54 0.60 -45.34 -4.71
N ASN A 55 -0.55 -45.22 -5.39
CA ASN A 55 -1.35 -46.36 -5.82
C ASN A 55 -0.63 -47.20 -6.88
N ILE A 56 0.03 -46.56 -7.85
CA ILE A 56 0.82 -47.25 -8.87
C ILE A 56 2.04 -47.95 -8.24
N GLN A 57 2.74 -47.28 -7.32
CA GLN A 57 3.85 -47.87 -6.58
C GLN A 57 3.40 -49.09 -5.76
N ALA A 58 2.25 -49.01 -5.08
CA ALA A 58 1.70 -50.11 -4.29
C ALA A 58 1.15 -51.28 -5.13
N ALA A 59 0.59 -51.00 -6.31
CA ALA A 59 0.10 -52.00 -7.26
C ALA A 59 1.25 -52.78 -7.91
N THR A 60 2.39 -52.12 -8.12
CA THR A 60 3.60 -52.71 -8.69
C THR A 60 4.41 -53.42 -7.60
N LYS A 61 3.87 -54.52 -7.04
CA LYS A 61 4.50 -55.33 -5.98
C LYS A 61 5.77 -56.11 -6.41
N GLY A 62 6.58 -55.57 -7.32
CA GLY A 62 7.72 -56.24 -7.94
C GLY A 62 9.08 -55.54 -7.85
N GLY A 63 9.19 -54.38 -7.19
CA GLY A 63 10.49 -53.72 -6.97
C GLY A 63 11.21 -53.27 -8.25
N GLY A 64 10.49 -53.11 -9.36
CA GLY A 64 11.02 -52.51 -10.59
C GLY A 64 11.09 -50.99 -10.45
N ASN A 65 12.19 -50.40 -10.93
CA ASN A 65 12.33 -48.96 -11.12
C ASN A 65 11.31 -48.49 -12.16
N LEU A 66 10.10 -48.15 -11.69
CA LEU A 66 8.95 -47.81 -12.52
C LEU A 66 9.16 -46.57 -13.39
N HIS A 67 9.96 -45.62 -12.92
CA HIS A 67 10.28 -44.41 -13.66
C HIS A 67 11.66 -43.89 -13.23
N PRO A 68 12.55 -43.47 -14.14
CA PRO A 68 13.89 -43.01 -13.79
C PRO A 68 13.92 -41.85 -12.79
N LEU A 69 12.96 -40.93 -12.85
CA LEU A 69 12.83 -39.83 -11.87
C LEU A 69 12.37 -40.27 -10.47
N LEU A 70 11.95 -41.52 -10.27
CA LEU A 70 11.57 -42.09 -8.96
C LEU A 70 12.68 -42.97 -8.36
N THR A 71 13.80 -43.13 -9.07
CA THR A 71 14.87 -44.06 -8.71
C THR A 71 16.03 -43.31 -8.10
N GLU A 72 16.36 -43.63 -6.85
CA GLU A 72 17.59 -43.15 -6.17
C GLU A 72 18.85 -43.69 -6.85
N ARG A 73 19.89 -42.85 -6.88
CA ARG A 73 21.21 -43.26 -7.36
C ARG A 73 22.06 -43.80 -6.22
N GLU A 74 22.78 -44.89 -6.49
CA GLU A 74 23.66 -45.52 -5.48
C GLU A 74 24.83 -44.63 -5.05
N THR A 75 25.29 -43.74 -5.94
CA THR A 75 26.39 -42.80 -5.66
C THR A 75 26.04 -41.40 -6.11
N ILE A 76 26.25 -40.43 -5.21
CA ILE A 76 26.04 -39.00 -5.49
C ILE A 76 27.40 -38.36 -5.71
N ASN A 77 27.66 -37.94 -6.95
CA ASN A 77 28.89 -37.28 -7.37
C ASN A 77 28.68 -35.79 -7.57
N THR A 78 27.57 -35.38 -8.19
CA THR A 78 27.24 -33.96 -8.45
C THR A 78 25.79 -33.70 -8.11
N ILE A 79 25.51 -32.55 -7.49
CA ILE A 79 24.13 -32.13 -7.20
C ILE A 79 23.75 -30.85 -7.95
N MET A 80 22.46 -30.67 -8.16
CA MET A 80 21.89 -29.42 -8.65
C MET A 80 21.10 -28.72 -7.55
N ILE A 81 21.25 -27.40 -7.44
CA ILE A 81 20.41 -26.56 -6.59
C ILE A 81 19.69 -25.54 -7.46
N VAL A 82 18.36 -25.64 -7.52
CA VAL A 82 17.48 -24.61 -8.07
C VAL A 82 17.25 -23.56 -6.98
N LEU A 83 17.89 -22.40 -7.11
CA LEU A 83 17.83 -21.33 -6.13
C LEU A 83 16.79 -20.29 -6.53
N ILE A 84 15.70 -20.20 -5.75
CA ILE A 84 14.63 -19.22 -5.96
C ILE A 84 14.88 -17.96 -5.13
N THR A 85 14.96 -16.83 -5.80
CA THR A 85 15.15 -15.50 -5.23
C THR A 85 14.29 -14.46 -5.93
N SER A 86 14.28 -13.23 -5.41
CA SER A 86 13.56 -12.14 -6.07
C SER A 86 14.37 -11.49 -7.18
N ASP A 87 13.67 -10.88 -8.13
CA ASP A 87 14.29 -10.00 -9.13
C ASP A 87 14.58 -8.61 -8.58
N ARG A 88 13.72 -8.13 -7.66
CA ARG A 88 13.78 -6.76 -7.10
C ARG A 88 14.18 -6.78 -5.64
N GLY A 89 14.81 -5.69 -5.18
CA GLY A 89 15.20 -5.51 -3.79
C GLY A 89 14.04 -5.16 -2.85
N LEU A 90 14.40 -4.48 -1.75
CA LEU A 90 13.46 -3.94 -0.75
C LEU A 90 12.62 -5.00 -0.01
N ALA A 91 13.06 -6.26 0.01
CA ALA A 91 12.40 -7.36 0.71
C ALA A 91 13.12 -7.75 2.03
N GLY A 92 13.74 -6.78 2.70
CA GLY A 92 14.52 -7.02 3.92
C GLY A 92 15.63 -8.06 3.71
N ALA A 93 15.71 -9.05 4.60
CA ALA A 93 16.72 -10.10 4.58
C ALA A 93 16.37 -11.32 3.71
N PHE A 94 15.24 -11.30 2.99
CA PHE A 94 14.70 -12.43 2.21
C PHE A 94 15.78 -13.12 1.34
N ASN A 95 16.37 -12.39 0.39
CA ASN A 95 17.37 -12.95 -0.52
C ASN A 95 18.63 -13.43 0.20
N THR A 96 19.14 -12.61 1.12
CA THR A 96 20.36 -12.92 1.87
C THR A 96 20.21 -14.21 2.66
N ASN A 97 19.04 -14.43 3.27
CA ASN A 97 18.76 -15.60 4.08
C ASN A 97 18.74 -16.88 3.24
N ILE A 98 18.02 -16.90 2.12
CA ILE A 98 17.94 -18.11 1.29
C ILE A 98 19.26 -18.43 0.58
N ILE A 99 19.98 -17.41 0.09
CA ILE A 99 21.31 -17.59 -0.53
C ILE A 99 22.27 -18.22 0.49
N ARG A 100 22.32 -17.67 1.72
CA ARG A 100 23.18 -18.20 2.77
C ARG A 100 22.79 -19.63 3.18
N THR A 101 21.49 -19.93 3.22
CA THR A 101 21.01 -21.29 3.52
C THR A 101 21.41 -22.28 2.42
N ALA A 102 21.26 -21.91 1.15
CA ALA A 102 21.67 -22.74 0.02
C ALA A 102 23.19 -23.00 -0.02
N GLN A 103 24.00 -21.97 0.24
CA GLN A 103 25.46 -22.11 0.30
C GLN A 103 25.90 -23.00 1.48
N ARG A 104 25.36 -22.79 2.69
CA ARG A 104 25.66 -23.66 3.83
C ARG A 104 25.25 -25.12 3.59
N PHE A 105 24.15 -25.33 2.88
CA PHE A 105 23.72 -26.67 2.48
C PHE A 105 24.74 -27.30 1.52
N ALA A 106 25.14 -26.58 0.47
CA ALA A 106 26.16 -27.03 -0.48
C ALA A 106 27.50 -27.36 0.22
N ASP A 107 27.98 -26.47 1.09
CA ASP A 107 29.23 -26.64 1.85
C ASP A 107 29.18 -27.90 2.72
N ARG A 108 28.05 -28.14 3.39
CA ARG A 108 27.85 -29.31 4.27
C ARG A 108 27.69 -30.60 3.48
N PHE A 109 27.06 -30.54 2.31
CA PHE A 109 26.88 -31.68 1.43
C PHE A 109 28.23 -32.16 0.85
N GLY A 110 29.15 -31.22 0.59
CA GLY A 110 30.55 -31.53 0.29
C GLY A 110 30.79 -32.16 -1.09
N LYS A 111 29.84 -32.00 -2.03
CA LYS A 111 29.94 -32.43 -3.43
C LYS A 111 29.90 -31.23 -4.37
N PRO A 112 30.46 -31.33 -5.59
CA PRO A 112 30.27 -30.34 -6.64
C PRO A 112 28.79 -29.98 -6.85
N VAL A 113 28.52 -28.68 -6.91
CA VAL A 113 27.16 -28.14 -7.06
C VAL A 113 27.03 -27.38 -8.37
N LYS A 114 25.94 -27.64 -9.10
CA LYS A 114 25.48 -26.85 -10.24
C LYS A 114 24.26 -26.04 -9.82
N TYR A 115 24.30 -24.73 -10.03
CA TYR A 115 23.20 -23.85 -9.66
C TYR A 115 22.34 -23.48 -10.87
N VAL A 116 21.02 -23.54 -10.68
CA VAL A 116 20.05 -22.90 -11.56
C VAL A 116 19.48 -21.71 -10.80
N ALA A 117 19.74 -20.50 -11.27
CA ALA A 117 19.29 -19.29 -10.61
C ALA A 117 17.90 -18.88 -11.12
N VAL A 118 16.90 -18.90 -10.24
CA VAL A 118 15.58 -18.33 -10.51
C VAL A 118 15.50 -16.98 -9.81
N GLY A 119 15.55 -15.90 -10.59
CA GLY A 119 15.59 -14.52 -10.13
C GLY A 119 16.99 -13.89 -10.09
N ARG A 120 17.05 -12.58 -10.40
CA ARG A 120 18.31 -11.83 -10.56
C ARG A 120 19.17 -11.78 -9.30
N LYS A 121 18.59 -11.68 -8.09
CA LYS A 121 19.37 -11.52 -6.85
C LYS A 121 20.21 -12.74 -6.51
N GLY A 122 19.68 -13.93 -6.73
CA GLY A 122 20.41 -15.19 -6.58
C GLY A 122 21.52 -15.30 -7.62
N ARG A 123 21.21 -15.03 -8.89
CA ARG A 123 22.19 -15.04 -9.98
C ARG A 123 23.38 -14.13 -9.69
N ASP A 124 23.13 -12.87 -9.37
CA ASP A 124 24.19 -11.89 -9.09
C ASP A 124 25.06 -12.30 -7.89
N ALA A 125 24.47 -12.93 -6.88
CA ALA A 125 25.19 -13.39 -5.69
C ALA A 125 26.07 -14.61 -5.99
N LEU A 126 25.52 -15.61 -6.68
CA LEU A 126 26.23 -16.83 -7.06
C LEU A 126 27.41 -16.52 -7.99
N VAL A 127 27.20 -15.68 -9.01
CA VAL A 127 28.28 -15.25 -9.92
C VAL A 127 29.39 -14.51 -9.17
N ARG A 128 29.05 -13.63 -8.22
CA ARG A 128 30.04 -12.93 -7.39
C ARG A 128 30.84 -13.89 -6.50
N ALA A 129 30.19 -14.93 -6.00
CA ALA A 129 30.82 -15.99 -5.22
C ALA A 129 31.63 -16.98 -6.08
N ARG A 130 31.59 -16.85 -7.41
CA ARG A 130 32.24 -17.75 -8.39
C ARG A 130 31.70 -19.18 -8.34
N GLU A 131 30.42 -19.31 -7.98
CA GLU A 131 29.69 -20.58 -8.02
C GLU A 131 29.39 -21.00 -9.47
N ASN A 132 29.21 -22.30 -9.69
CA ASN A 132 28.90 -22.84 -11.03
C ASN A 132 27.41 -22.66 -11.37
N VAL A 133 27.06 -21.53 -11.98
CA VAL A 133 25.70 -21.24 -12.46
C VAL A 133 25.54 -21.75 -13.90
N ILE A 134 24.70 -22.78 -14.09
CA ILE A 134 24.50 -23.41 -15.40
C ILE A 134 23.34 -22.79 -16.19
N ALA A 135 22.38 -22.16 -15.51
CA ALA A 135 21.24 -21.50 -16.15
C ALA A 135 20.66 -20.38 -15.27
N GLU A 136 20.00 -19.42 -15.91
CA GLU A 136 19.32 -18.29 -15.28
C GLU A 136 17.89 -18.16 -15.83
N PHE A 137 16.93 -18.00 -14.93
CA PHE A 137 15.53 -17.70 -15.23
C PHE A 137 15.09 -16.48 -14.42
N SER A 138 15.23 -15.30 -15.02
CA SER A 138 14.99 -13.99 -14.40
C SER A 138 13.81 -13.27 -15.03
N ASN A 139 13.27 -12.27 -14.33
CA ASN A 139 12.14 -11.45 -14.78
C ASN A 139 10.89 -12.28 -15.10
N LEU A 140 10.62 -13.29 -14.27
CA LEU A 140 9.39 -14.06 -14.39
C LEU A 140 8.18 -13.13 -14.18
N PRO A 141 7.07 -13.35 -14.93
CA PRO A 141 5.85 -12.57 -14.76
C PRO A 141 5.43 -12.52 -13.29
N GLU A 142 4.85 -11.41 -12.87
CA GLU A 142 4.33 -11.29 -11.50
C GLU A 142 3.23 -12.33 -11.23
N ASP A 143 2.42 -12.59 -12.26
CA ASP A 143 1.46 -13.68 -12.28
C ASP A 143 2.07 -14.94 -12.91
N VAL A 144 3.01 -15.56 -12.18
CA VAL A 144 3.67 -16.81 -12.59
C VAL A 144 2.63 -17.91 -12.85
N ARG A 145 2.75 -18.55 -14.02
CA ARG A 145 2.01 -19.74 -14.42
C ARG A 145 2.95 -20.94 -14.41
N ILE A 146 2.38 -22.14 -14.39
CA ILE A 146 3.16 -23.39 -14.48
C ILE A 146 4.01 -23.40 -15.76
N SER A 147 3.45 -22.93 -16.89
CA SER A 147 4.16 -22.85 -18.18
C SER A 147 5.42 -21.99 -18.15
N ASP A 148 5.50 -21.00 -17.26
CA ASP A 148 6.67 -20.14 -17.13
C ASP A 148 7.83 -20.87 -16.43
N LEU A 149 7.53 -21.93 -15.68
CA LEU A 149 8.49 -22.74 -14.93
C LEU A 149 8.81 -24.08 -15.61
N SER A 150 8.02 -24.52 -16.60
CA SER A 150 8.29 -25.75 -17.36
C SER A 150 9.73 -25.79 -17.93
N PRO A 151 10.34 -24.69 -18.43
CA PRO A 151 11.75 -24.72 -18.86
C PRO A 151 12.74 -25.06 -17.74
N VAL A 152 12.50 -24.57 -16.52
CA VAL A 152 13.34 -24.86 -15.34
C VAL A 152 13.23 -26.34 -14.97
N SER A 153 12.00 -26.86 -14.99
CA SER A 153 11.76 -28.25 -14.66
C SER A 153 12.31 -29.21 -15.69
N ARG A 154 12.15 -28.92 -16.99
CA ARG A 154 12.76 -29.72 -18.04
C ARG A 154 14.28 -29.76 -17.93
N LEU A 155 14.92 -28.61 -17.70
CA LEU A 155 16.37 -28.56 -17.49
C LEU A 155 16.83 -29.47 -16.34
N ALA A 156 16.13 -29.42 -15.20
CA ALA A 156 16.46 -30.25 -14.05
C ALA A 156 16.22 -31.76 -14.32
N GLN A 157 15.11 -32.09 -14.97
CA GLN A 157 14.78 -33.46 -15.36
C GLN A 157 15.80 -34.01 -16.36
N ASP A 158 16.13 -33.27 -17.42
CA ASP A 158 17.09 -33.68 -18.44
C ASP A 158 18.50 -33.87 -17.86
N ALA A 159 18.94 -32.97 -16.96
CA ALA A 159 20.20 -33.10 -16.26
C ALA A 159 20.25 -34.34 -15.36
N TYR A 160 19.15 -34.68 -14.70
CA TYR A 160 19.04 -35.88 -13.88
C TYR A 160 19.02 -37.16 -14.74
N LEU A 161 18.20 -37.18 -15.80
CA LEU A 161 18.05 -38.34 -16.69
C LEU A 161 19.34 -38.64 -17.47
N SER A 162 20.07 -37.61 -17.90
CA SER A 162 21.36 -37.76 -18.56
C SER A 162 22.50 -38.18 -17.62
N GLY A 163 22.30 -38.10 -16.30
CA GLY A 163 23.33 -38.36 -15.30
C GLY A 163 24.38 -37.26 -15.19
N GLU A 164 24.07 -36.06 -15.69
CA GLU A 164 24.88 -34.88 -15.46
C GLU A 164 24.86 -34.45 -13.97
N VAL A 165 23.75 -34.74 -13.29
CA VAL A 165 23.56 -34.57 -11.84
C VAL A 165 22.88 -35.80 -11.25
N ASP A 166 23.18 -36.08 -9.99
CA ASP A 166 22.71 -37.27 -9.30
C ASP A 166 21.57 -36.99 -8.30
N ASP A 167 21.47 -35.76 -7.80
CA ASP A 167 20.35 -35.25 -6.98
C ASP A 167 20.04 -33.81 -7.37
N VAL A 168 18.78 -33.42 -7.25
CA VAL A 168 18.30 -32.05 -7.47
C VAL A 168 17.53 -31.56 -6.24
N PHE A 169 17.90 -30.36 -5.78
CA PHE A 169 17.26 -29.69 -4.65
C PHE A 169 16.64 -28.37 -5.08
N ILE A 170 15.56 -27.95 -4.41
CA ILE A 170 15.00 -26.60 -4.52
C ILE A 170 15.31 -25.85 -3.23
N ALA A 171 16.02 -24.73 -3.37
CA ALA A 171 16.25 -23.76 -2.30
C ALA A 171 15.29 -22.59 -2.47
N TYR A 172 14.34 -22.46 -1.55
CA TYR A 172 13.32 -21.43 -1.57
C TYR A 172 12.95 -20.99 -0.14
N THR A 173 12.12 -19.95 -0.02
CA THR A 173 11.66 -19.50 1.30
C THR A 173 10.22 -19.88 1.52
N ASP A 174 10.01 -20.79 2.46
CA ASP A 174 8.70 -21.26 2.88
C ASP A 174 7.91 -20.17 3.61
N PHE A 175 6.64 -20.05 3.24
CA PHE A 175 5.71 -19.07 3.78
C PHE A 175 4.91 -19.69 4.93
N ILE A 176 5.30 -19.38 6.17
CA ILE A 176 4.56 -19.82 7.36
C ILE A 176 3.44 -18.82 7.67
N ASN A 177 3.81 -17.54 7.82
CA ASN A 177 2.87 -16.45 8.05
C ASN A 177 3.48 -15.10 7.65
N THR A 178 2.69 -14.03 7.82
CA THR A 178 3.10 -12.69 7.38
C THR A 178 4.36 -12.15 8.07
N ILE A 179 4.71 -12.68 9.25
CA ILE A 179 5.88 -12.25 10.03
C ILE A 179 7.02 -13.26 9.90
N THR A 180 6.69 -14.56 9.77
CA THR A 180 7.65 -15.66 9.79
C THR A 180 7.79 -16.26 8.41
N GLN A 181 8.99 -16.14 7.83
CA GLN A 181 9.38 -16.81 6.60
C GLN A 181 10.62 -17.67 6.87
N ARG A 182 10.64 -18.89 6.36
CA ARG A 182 11.71 -19.86 6.67
C ARG A 182 12.47 -20.24 5.39
N PRO A 183 13.74 -19.86 5.24
CA PRO A 183 14.55 -20.34 4.12
C PRO A 183 14.85 -21.83 4.29
N VAL A 184 14.51 -22.64 3.30
CA VAL A 184 14.66 -24.10 3.32
C VAL A 184 15.33 -24.59 2.04
N VAL A 185 15.96 -25.76 2.12
CA VAL A 185 16.43 -26.54 0.97
C VAL A 185 15.75 -27.88 1.05
N THR A 186 15.07 -28.26 -0.02
CA THR A 186 14.20 -29.44 -0.08
C THR A 186 14.64 -30.32 -1.25
N GLY A 187 14.59 -31.63 -1.07
CA GLY A 187 14.84 -32.59 -2.15
C GLY A 187 13.74 -32.50 -3.19
N TRP A 188 14.11 -32.58 -4.47
CA TRP A 188 13.18 -32.50 -5.60
C TRP A 188 13.27 -33.70 -6.53
N LEU A 189 14.48 -34.01 -7.02
CA LEU A 189 14.74 -35.23 -7.81
C LEU A 189 15.85 -36.03 -7.12
N PRO A 190 15.72 -37.37 -7.00
CA PRO A 190 14.55 -38.16 -7.41
C PRO A 190 13.30 -37.87 -6.57
N LEU A 191 12.13 -38.07 -7.18
CA LEU A 191 10.81 -37.94 -6.54
C LEU A 191 10.56 -39.15 -5.63
N VAL A 192 11.28 -39.20 -4.52
CA VAL A 192 11.13 -40.29 -3.54
C VAL A 192 10.06 -39.89 -2.52
N PRO A 193 9.17 -40.82 -2.11
CA PRO A 193 8.32 -40.60 -0.95
C PRO A 193 9.17 -40.48 0.32
N HIS A 194 9.58 -39.26 0.68
CA HIS A 194 10.15 -38.98 1.98
C HIS A 194 9.04 -38.89 3.04
N GLU A 195 9.38 -39.16 4.30
CA GLU A 195 8.49 -38.87 5.43
C GLU A 195 8.04 -37.40 5.35
N ILE A 196 6.72 -37.22 5.29
CA ILE A 196 6.01 -36.04 4.75
C ILE A 196 6.31 -34.75 5.53
N ASP A 197 6.90 -34.83 6.72
CA ASP A 197 7.07 -33.70 7.64
C ASP A 197 7.93 -32.54 7.08
N HIS A 198 8.80 -32.78 6.09
CA HIS A 198 9.73 -31.76 5.58
C HIS A 198 9.93 -31.69 4.05
N SER A 199 9.13 -32.41 3.24
CA SER A 199 9.20 -32.34 1.77
C SER A 199 8.37 -31.19 1.19
N ILE A 200 8.68 -30.74 -0.04
CA ILE A 200 7.84 -29.78 -0.78
C ILE A 200 6.43 -30.34 -0.87
N GLY A 201 5.44 -29.58 -0.41
CA GLY A 201 4.06 -30.02 -0.36
C GLY A 201 3.65 -30.80 0.89
N GLY A 202 4.56 -31.07 1.85
CA GLY A 202 4.25 -31.82 3.08
C GLY A 202 3.11 -31.21 3.91
N GLU A 203 3.01 -29.88 3.91
CA GLU A 203 1.93 -29.14 4.59
C GLU A 203 0.61 -29.11 3.77
N PHE A 204 0.69 -29.37 2.46
CA PHE A 204 -0.46 -29.45 1.54
C PHE A 204 -0.99 -30.87 1.38
N LEU A 205 -0.14 -31.86 1.61
CA LEU A 205 -0.47 -33.28 1.71
C LEU A 205 -1.07 -33.52 3.10
N LYS A 206 -2.25 -32.95 3.34
CA LYS A 206 -3.00 -33.06 4.59
C LYS A 206 -3.16 -34.53 4.94
N ALA A 207 -2.29 -35.07 5.80
CA ALA A 207 -2.19 -36.48 6.16
C ALA A 207 -2.76 -37.35 5.02
N VAL A 208 -2.12 -37.30 3.83
CA VAL A 208 -2.53 -38.19 2.73
C VAL A 208 -2.63 -39.55 3.40
N PRO A 209 -3.84 -40.14 3.48
CA PRO A 209 -4.04 -41.32 4.28
C PRO A 209 -2.94 -42.27 3.84
N THR A 210 -2.11 -42.72 4.78
CA THR A 210 -1.15 -43.79 4.52
C THR A 210 -1.97 -44.82 3.79
N VAL A 211 -1.72 -45.03 2.49
CA VAL A 211 -2.63 -45.82 1.66
C VAL A 211 -2.55 -47.22 2.27
N THR A 212 -3.48 -47.50 3.16
CA THR A 212 -3.49 -48.68 4.02
C THR A 212 -4.14 -49.74 3.17
N GLY A 213 -3.41 -50.19 2.15
CA GLY A 213 -3.85 -51.25 1.23
C GLY A 213 -5.30 -51.11 0.79
N GLY A 214 -5.77 -49.89 0.54
CA GLY A 214 -7.09 -49.64 0.01
C GLY A 214 -7.05 -49.96 -1.48
N LYS A 215 -7.34 -51.21 -1.82
CA LYS A 215 -7.57 -51.72 -3.18
C LYS A 215 -8.65 -50.89 -3.89
N GLN A 216 -8.31 -49.69 -4.36
CA GLN A 216 -8.91 -49.19 -5.58
C GLN A 216 -8.18 -49.98 -6.67
N ASP A 217 -8.82 -51.04 -7.16
CA ASP A 217 -8.34 -51.76 -8.33
C ASP A 217 -8.51 -50.81 -9.53
N TYR A 218 -7.51 -49.96 -9.75
CA TYR A 218 -7.44 -49.12 -10.94
C TYR A 218 -7.10 -50.02 -12.13
N GLU A 219 -7.91 -49.92 -13.17
CA GLU A 219 -7.54 -50.39 -14.50
C GLU A 219 -6.69 -49.29 -15.15
N TYR A 220 -5.45 -49.62 -15.50
CA TYR A 220 -4.49 -48.67 -16.05
C TYR A 220 -4.45 -48.82 -17.57
N GLU A 221 -4.87 -47.78 -18.29
CA GLU A 221 -4.82 -47.74 -19.76
C GLU A 221 -3.91 -46.57 -20.20
N PRO A 222 -2.91 -46.79 -21.10
CA PRO A 222 -2.55 -48.05 -21.76
C PRO A 222 -1.66 -48.99 -20.90
N SER A 223 -0.89 -48.46 -19.96
CA SER A 223 -0.13 -49.24 -18.97
C SER A 223 0.24 -48.36 -17.76
N PRO A 224 0.58 -48.94 -16.59
CA PRO A 224 1.05 -48.16 -15.44
C PRO A 224 2.29 -47.32 -15.74
N GLU A 225 3.23 -47.85 -16.52
CA GLU A 225 4.48 -47.17 -16.92
C GLU A 225 4.18 -45.93 -17.78
N ALA A 226 3.33 -46.08 -18.80
CA ALA A 226 2.94 -44.97 -19.68
C ALA A 226 2.23 -43.84 -18.92
N ILE A 227 1.44 -44.19 -17.89
CA ILE A 227 0.80 -43.20 -17.02
C ILE A 227 1.84 -42.47 -16.17
N LEU A 228 2.83 -43.18 -15.62
CA LEU A 228 3.90 -42.55 -14.85
C LEU A 228 4.77 -41.63 -15.70
N ASP A 229 5.08 -42.01 -16.95
CA ASP A 229 5.82 -41.18 -17.90
C ASP A 229 5.12 -39.82 -18.16
N GLU A 230 3.79 -39.76 -18.01
CA GLU A 230 3.03 -38.51 -18.15
C GLU A 230 2.85 -37.77 -16.82
N ILE A 231 2.56 -38.49 -15.73
CA ILE A 231 2.24 -37.89 -14.42
C ILE A 231 3.50 -37.39 -13.71
N VAL A 232 4.58 -38.17 -13.71
CA VAL A 232 5.79 -37.86 -12.93
C VAL A 232 6.43 -36.53 -13.37
N PRO A 233 6.62 -36.25 -14.67
CA PRO A 233 7.11 -34.95 -15.11
C PRO A 233 6.19 -33.78 -14.72
N ARG A 234 4.87 -33.96 -14.84
CA ARG A 234 3.88 -32.91 -14.48
C ARG A 234 3.84 -32.66 -12.97
N PHE A 235 3.96 -33.71 -12.17
CA PHE A 235 4.05 -33.60 -10.74
C PHE A 235 5.35 -32.90 -10.30
N THR A 236 6.45 -33.19 -11.00
CA THR A 236 7.74 -32.49 -10.83
C THR A 236 7.57 -30.99 -11.09
N GLU A 237 6.92 -30.60 -12.21
CA GLU A 237 6.62 -29.21 -12.54
C GLU A 237 5.74 -28.53 -11.47
N LEU A 238 4.74 -29.25 -10.96
CA LEU A 238 3.85 -28.75 -9.91
C LEU A 238 4.58 -28.44 -8.61
N GLN A 239 5.49 -29.31 -8.17
CA GLN A 239 6.27 -29.07 -6.94
C GLN A 239 7.12 -27.80 -7.06
N LEU A 240 7.78 -27.59 -8.20
CA LEU A 240 8.50 -26.34 -8.45
C LEU A 240 7.56 -25.13 -8.46
N TYR A 241 6.39 -25.26 -9.06
CA TYR A 241 5.38 -24.19 -9.06
C TYR A 241 4.91 -23.84 -7.65
N GLN A 242 4.69 -24.83 -6.79
CA GLN A 242 4.34 -24.60 -5.38
C GLN A 242 5.45 -23.89 -4.62
N ALA A 243 6.69 -24.38 -4.72
CA ALA A 243 7.85 -23.74 -4.10
C ALA A 243 8.03 -22.29 -4.59
N MET A 244 7.76 -22.02 -5.87
CA MET A 244 7.80 -20.68 -6.44
C MET A 244 6.70 -19.77 -5.87
N LEU A 245 5.46 -20.26 -5.74
CA LEU A 245 4.36 -19.49 -5.16
C LEU A 245 4.59 -19.20 -3.66
N GLU A 246 5.08 -20.17 -2.90
CA GLU A 246 5.46 -20.00 -1.50
C GLU A 246 6.59 -18.96 -1.36
N SER A 247 7.62 -19.08 -2.19
CA SER A 247 8.71 -18.11 -2.24
C SER A 247 8.23 -16.70 -2.58
N ARG A 248 7.29 -16.55 -3.54
CA ARG A 248 6.67 -15.26 -3.87
C ARG A 248 5.83 -14.71 -2.72
N ALA A 249 5.02 -15.54 -2.07
CA ALA A 249 4.27 -15.13 -0.88
C ALA A 249 5.21 -14.63 0.22
N SER A 250 6.29 -15.37 0.50
CA SER A 250 7.36 -14.98 1.43
C SER A 250 8.06 -13.69 1.03
N GLU A 251 8.35 -13.50 -0.25
CA GLU A 251 8.99 -12.30 -0.78
C GLU A 251 8.12 -11.07 -0.55
N HIS A 252 6.83 -11.13 -0.95
CA HIS A 252 5.91 -10.02 -0.76
C HIS A 252 5.64 -9.77 0.73
N SER A 253 5.62 -10.81 1.55
CA SER A 253 5.47 -10.67 2.99
C SER A 253 6.66 -9.94 3.62
N ALA A 254 7.88 -10.38 3.29
CA ALA A 254 9.10 -9.74 3.77
C ALA A 254 9.22 -8.29 3.28
N ARG A 255 8.79 -8.01 2.04
CA ARG A 255 8.70 -6.65 1.49
C ARG A 255 7.66 -5.81 2.22
N MET A 256 6.47 -6.33 2.46
CA MET A 256 5.42 -5.64 3.22
C MET A 256 5.94 -5.21 4.59
N VAL A 257 6.57 -6.12 5.34
CA VAL A 257 7.16 -5.82 6.65
C VAL A 257 8.29 -4.79 6.55
N ALA A 258 9.19 -4.94 5.56
CA ALA A 258 10.27 -3.97 5.35
C ALA A 258 9.76 -2.57 5.01
N MET A 259 8.70 -2.47 4.19
CA MET A 259 8.08 -1.20 3.81
C MET A 259 7.29 -0.57 4.96
N ARG A 260 6.61 -1.39 5.78
CA ARG A 260 5.96 -0.92 7.02
C ARG A 260 6.98 -0.29 7.97
N ASN A 261 8.05 -1.02 8.27
CA ASN A 261 9.13 -0.52 9.13
C ASN A 261 9.79 0.74 8.54
N ALA A 262 9.97 0.81 7.22
CA ALA A 262 10.50 2.00 6.56
C ALA A 262 9.55 3.21 6.66
N SER A 263 8.23 2.99 6.53
CA SER A 263 7.21 4.03 6.69
C SER A 263 7.17 4.57 8.12
N ASP A 264 7.16 3.67 9.11
CA ASP A 264 7.16 4.04 10.53
C ASP A 264 8.43 4.84 10.88
N ASN A 265 9.60 4.40 10.40
CA ASN A 265 10.87 5.12 10.56
C ASN A 265 10.86 6.50 9.88
N ALA A 266 10.28 6.61 8.68
CA ALA A 266 10.17 7.87 7.96
C ALA A 266 9.23 8.86 8.67
N SER A 267 8.13 8.36 9.25
CA SER A 267 7.19 9.16 10.04
C SER A 267 7.83 9.72 11.32
N GLN A 268 8.62 8.89 12.01
CA GLN A 268 9.38 9.31 13.19
C GLN A 268 10.43 10.37 12.83
N LEU A 269 11.22 10.12 11.77
CA LEU A 269 12.25 11.05 11.33
C LEU A 269 11.65 12.40 10.85
N THR A 270 10.48 12.36 10.23
CA THR A 270 9.72 13.56 9.85
C THR A 270 9.32 14.38 11.08
N SER A 271 8.88 13.71 12.15
CA SER A 271 8.50 14.36 13.41
C SER A 271 9.70 15.04 14.07
N ASP A 272 10.83 14.33 14.16
CA ASP A 272 12.07 14.85 14.74
C ASP A 272 12.61 16.05 13.96
N LEU A 273 12.65 15.95 12.63
CA LEU A 273 13.10 17.06 11.78
C LEU A 273 12.15 18.26 11.85
N THR A 274 10.85 18.03 12.02
CA THR A 274 9.88 19.11 12.20
C THR A 274 10.13 19.86 13.50
N LEU A 275 10.46 19.15 14.59
CA LEU A 275 10.85 19.77 15.85
C LEU A 275 12.13 20.62 15.69
N ILE A 276 13.15 20.07 15.03
CA ILE A 276 14.40 20.79 14.74
C ILE A 276 14.15 22.03 13.89
N TYR A 277 13.32 21.91 12.85
CA TYR A 277 12.95 23.01 11.96
C TYR A 277 12.25 24.14 12.74
N ASN A 278 11.29 23.81 13.60
CA ASN A 278 10.58 24.81 14.39
C ASN A 278 11.51 25.52 15.38
N LYS A 279 12.42 24.79 16.05
CA LYS A 279 13.44 25.39 16.94
C LYS A 279 14.37 26.32 16.18
N ALA A 280 14.90 25.88 15.03
CA ALA A 280 15.78 26.71 14.20
C ALA A 280 15.05 27.94 13.66
N ARG A 281 13.76 27.81 13.33
CA ARG A 281 12.93 28.91 12.83
C ARG A 281 12.72 29.96 13.92
N GLN A 282 12.40 29.52 15.14
CA GLN A 282 12.25 30.41 16.30
C GLN A 282 13.57 31.15 16.57
N ALA A 283 14.70 30.44 16.58
CA ALA A 283 16.01 31.06 16.76
C ALA A 283 16.34 32.10 15.67
N SER A 284 16.01 31.83 14.40
CA SER A 284 16.18 32.78 13.30
C SER A 284 15.31 34.02 13.48
N ILE A 285 14.04 33.85 13.82
CA ILE A 285 13.11 34.97 14.06
C ILE A 285 13.61 35.81 15.25
N THR A 286 14.04 35.18 16.34
CA THR A 286 14.60 35.90 17.50
C THR A 286 15.86 36.68 17.12
N ALA A 287 16.77 36.09 16.32
CA ALA A 287 17.96 36.79 15.85
C ALA A 287 17.61 37.98 14.95
N GLU A 288 16.66 37.82 14.01
CA GLU A 288 16.17 38.90 13.16
C GLU A 288 15.53 40.04 13.99
N ILE A 289 14.76 39.71 15.03
CA ILE A 289 14.19 40.71 15.95
C ILE A 289 15.28 41.43 16.72
N LEU A 290 16.28 40.71 17.25
CA LEU A 290 17.40 41.31 17.99
C LEU A 290 18.23 42.23 17.09
N ASP A 291 18.44 41.88 15.82
CA ASP A 291 19.12 42.72 14.85
C ASP A 291 18.33 43.99 14.54
N ILE A 292 17.00 43.90 14.39
CA ILE A 292 16.12 45.07 14.19
C ILE A 292 16.15 45.99 15.40
N VAL A 293 15.99 45.45 16.61
CA VAL A 293 15.99 46.22 17.86
C VAL A 293 17.36 46.86 18.08
N GLY A 294 18.45 46.11 17.92
CA GLY A 294 19.81 46.65 18.04
C GLY A 294 20.12 47.74 17.02
N GLY A 295 19.62 47.60 15.78
CA GLY A 295 19.72 48.64 14.76
C GLY A 295 18.90 49.89 15.09
N ALA A 296 17.69 49.73 15.62
CA ALA A 296 16.85 50.83 16.05
C ALA A 296 17.44 51.58 17.25
N GLU A 297 17.97 50.86 18.25
CA GLU A 297 18.68 51.46 19.39
C GLU A 297 19.94 52.20 18.96
N ALA A 298 20.74 51.63 18.05
CA ALA A 298 21.91 52.32 17.51
C ALA A 298 21.53 53.61 16.77
N LEU A 299 20.43 53.61 16.02
CA LEU A 299 19.93 54.81 15.36
C LEU A 299 19.47 55.86 16.39
N GLN A 300 18.72 55.44 17.41
CA GLN A 300 18.27 56.33 18.48
C GLN A 300 19.47 57.00 19.19
N ASP A 301 20.48 56.21 19.56
CA ASP A 301 21.70 56.72 20.20
C ASP A 301 22.48 57.71 19.30
N THR A 302 22.48 57.50 17.98
CA THR A 302 23.04 58.50 17.06
C THR A 302 22.23 59.79 16.97
N LEU A 303 20.90 59.70 17.04
CA LEU A 303 20.01 60.87 17.05
C LEU A 303 20.17 61.67 18.33
N ASP A 304 20.26 60.99 19.48
CA ASP A 304 20.45 61.63 20.78
C ASP A 304 21.80 62.37 20.83
N LYS A 305 22.89 61.74 20.36
CA LYS A 305 24.21 62.39 20.24
C LYS A 305 24.20 63.60 19.29
N ALA A 306 23.45 63.52 18.19
CA ALA A 306 23.30 64.64 17.27
C ALA A 306 22.52 65.81 17.93
N ALA A 307 21.46 65.51 18.67
CA ALA A 307 20.69 66.51 19.42
C ALA A 307 21.55 67.20 20.49
N ASP A 308 22.34 66.45 21.25
CA ASP A 308 23.28 67.01 22.23
C ASP A 308 24.32 67.93 21.56
N SER A 309 24.85 67.53 20.40
CA SER A 309 25.80 68.37 19.66
C SER A 309 25.18 69.69 19.16
N LEU A 310 23.91 69.65 18.74
CA LEU A 310 23.16 70.83 18.31
C LEU A 310 22.87 71.77 19.48
N LEU A 311 22.52 71.22 20.64
CA LEU A 311 22.33 72.01 21.88
C LEU A 311 23.60 72.75 22.28
N VAL A 312 24.76 72.06 22.24
CA VAL A 312 26.06 72.69 22.53
C VAL A 312 26.39 73.80 21.54
N GLN A 313 26.12 73.60 20.25
CA GLN A 313 26.31 74.64 19.23
C GLN A 313 25.39 75.85 19.47
N TYR A 314 24.13 75.61 19.82
CA TYR A 314 23.16 76.68 20.08
C TYR A 314 23.54 77.50 21.32
N GLU A 315 23.98 76.84 22.40
CA GLU A 315 24.49 77.51 23.60
C GLU A 315 25.75 78.34 23.32
N GLN A 316 26.67 77.83 22.49
CA GLN A 316 27.84 78.60 22.06
C GLN A 316 27.43 79.82 21.22
N HIS A 317 26.41 79.70 20.36
CA HIS A 317 25.91 80.80 19.55
C HIS A 317 25.27 81.91 20.40
N ILE A 318 24.50 81.54 21.43
CA ILE A 318 23.92 82.49 22.39
C ILE A 318 25.00 83.20 23.21
N ARG A 319 26.10 82.52 23.58
CA ARG A 319 27.22 83.16 24.30
C ARG A 319 28.00 84.17 23.45
N HIS A 320 28.00 84.02 22.12
CA HIS A 320 28.72 84.93 21.22
C HIS A 320 27.87 86.12 20.73
N HIS A 321 26.55 86.14 21.00
CA HIS A 321 25.66 87.27 20.76
C HIS A 321 24.81 87.57 22.01
N PRO A 322 25.27 88.44 22.93
CA PRO A 322 24.46 88.84 24.06
C PRO A 322 23.30 89.73 23.56
N VAL A 323 22.08 89.36 23.96
CA VAL A 323 20.87 90.15 23.71
C VAL A 323 21.04 91.53 24.34
N LEU A 324 20.91 92.59 23.53
CA LEU A 324 20.82 93.97 23.99
C LEU A 324 19.56 94.14 24.85
N GLU A 325 19.75 94.55 26.10
CA GLU A 325 18.67 95.09 26.93
C GLU A 325 18.06 96.33 26.24
N MET A 326 16.77 96.29 25.92
CA MET A 326 15.95 97.48 25.82
C MET A 326 14.54 97.19 26.32
N GLY A 327 14.04 98.14 27.11
CA GLY A 327 12.92 98.01 28.03
C GLY A 327 11.53 97.91 27.42
N GLY A 328 10.63 97.36 28.25
CA GLY A 328 9.28 97.87 28.48
C GLY A 328 8.22 97.61 27.40
N GLY A 329 7.35 96.63 27.64
CA GLY A 329 6.05 96.54 26.96
C GLY A 329 5.34 95.19 27.17
N ASN A 330 4.23 95.21 27.91
CA ASN A 330 3.28 94.11 28.12
C ASN A 330 2.96 93.32 26.83
N MET A 331 2.99 92.00 26.92
CA MET A 331 2.01 91.10 26.30
C MET A 331 1.93 89.82 27.14
N ALA A 332 0.70 89.46 27.48
CA ALA A 332 0.36 88.49 28.52
C ALA A 332 0.15 87.07 27.96
N THR A 333 0.27 86.09 28.87
CA THR A 333 -0.34 84.73 28.87
C THR A 333 0.17 83.75 27.79
N ALA A 334 0.39 82.46 28.03
CA ALA A 334 -0.28 81.53 28.94
C ALA A 334 0.64 80.39 29.43
N TYR A 335 0.12 79.68 30.43
CA TYR A 335 0.76 78.75 31.36
C TYR A 335 0.36 77.29 31.02
N VAL A 336 1.19 76.32 31.47
CA VAL A 336 0.93 74.86 31.65
C VAL A 336 0.88 74.04 30.33
N GLY A 337 1.49 72.87 30.16
CA GLY A 337 2.01 71.85 31.08
C GLY A 337 1.36 70.49 30.74
N ASP A 338 2.21 69.49 30.50
CA ASP A 338 2.03 68.03 30.63
C ASP A 338 1.13 67.15 29.72
N ALA A 339 1.81 66.07 29.28
CA ALA A 339 1.44 64.64 29.28
C ALA A 339 0.61 64.01 28.14
N VAL A 340 1.34 63.25 27.32
CA VAL A 340 1.15 61.85 26.82
C VAL A 340 -0.24 61.21 26.96
N ALA A 341 -0.80 60.73 25.84
CA ALA A 341 -1.63 59.52 25.82
C ALA A 341 -1.57 58.80 24.45
N VAL A 342 -1.27 57.50 24.53
CA VAL A 342 -1.16 56.50 23.45
C VAL A 342 -2.55 56.05 23.01
N VAL A 343 -2.75 55.84 21.71
CA VAL A 343 -3.98 55.29 21.13
C VAL A 343 -3.88 53.76 21.08
N ASP A 344 -4.80 53.08 21.76
CA ASP A 344 -5.03 51.64 21.68
C ASP A 344 -6.46 51.39 21.15
N THR A 345 -6.61 50.44 20.22
CA THR A 345 -7.91 50.03 19.65
C THR A 345 -8.06 48.52 19.79
N PRO A 346 -9.12 48.00 20.42
CA PRO A 346 -9.43 46.59 20.38
C PRO A 346 -10.57 46.24 19.40
N THR A 347 -10.41 45.10 18.74
CA THR A 347 -11.32 44.36 17.86
C THR A 347 -12.50 43.74 18.62
N PRO A 348 -13.70 43.57 18.02
CA PRO A 348 -14.85 42.98 18.71
C PRO A 348 -14.97 41.45 18.50
N VAL A 349 -15.49 40.76 19.52
CA VAL A 349 -16.00 39.37 19.50
C VAL A 349 -17.49 39.41 19.85
N ALA A 350 -18.34 38.65 19.14
CA ALA A 350 -19.76 38.53 19.45
C ALA A 350 -20.21 37.06 19.53
N GLU A 351 -21.09 36.81 20.51
CA GLU A 351 -21.55 35.55 21.08
C GLU A 351 -22.70 34.85 20.34
N ALA A 352 -22.95 33.61 20.78
CA ALA A 352 -23.96 32.64 20.35
C ALA A 352 -25.38 32.89 20.88
N ILE A 353 -26.39 32.25 20.26
CA ILE A 353 -27.80 32.17 20.71
C ILE A 353 -28.32 30.71 20.50
N PRO A 354 -29.22 30.17 21.35
CA PRO A 354 -29.32 28.73 21.64
C PRO A 354 -30.52 27.97 21.03
N MET A 355 -30.51 26.66 21.27
CA MET A 355 -31.50 25.63 20.89
C MET A 355 -32.77 25.61 21.77
N THR A 356 -33.89 25.15 21.20
CA THR A 356 -35.06 24.65 21.94
C THR A 356 -35.63 23.38 21.28
N GLU A 357 -35.86 22.35 22.09
CA GLU A 357 -36.56 21.10 21.79
C GLU A 357 -38.08 21.21 22.02
N ASP A 358 -38.90 20.41 21.32
CA ASP A 358 -40.15 19.87 21.89
C ASP A 358 -40.64 18.57 21.19
N LYS A 359 -41.38 17.71 21.91
CA LYS A 359 -42.00 16.41 21.53
C LYS A 359 -43.28 16.21 22.39
N PRO A 360 -44.20 15.20 22.18
CA PRO A 360 -44.72 14.48 20.99
C PRO A 360 -46.26 14.08 21.02
N LYS A 361 -46.72 13.30 20.00
CA LYS A 361 -47.85 12.28 19.88
C LYS A 361 -49.24 12.68 19.28
N PRO A 362 -50.14 11.76 18.78
CA PRO A 362 -50.04 10.32 18.39
C PRO A 362 -50.71 9.85 17.03
N LYS A 363 -50.58 8.54 16.75
CA LYS A 363 -50.89 7.60 15.60
C LYS A 363 -52.24 7.63 14.82
N ALA A 364 -52.22 7.29 13.52
CA ALA A 364 -53.26 6.51 12.79
C ALA A 364 -52.75 5.86 11.45
N LYS A 365 -53.50 4.87 10.90
CA LYS A 365 -53.11 3.89 9.85
C LYS A 365 -53.45 4.29 8.39
N SER A 366 -52.63 3.75 7.45
CA SER A 366 -52.95 3.21 6.09
C SER A 366 -52.84 4.08 4.82
N LYS A 367 -52.41 3.38 3.75
CA LYS A 367 -52.62 3.53 2.28
C LYS A 367 -51.58 4.26 1.41
N LYS A 368 -51.34 3.61 0.26
CA LYS A 368 -50.42 3.93 -0.85
C LYS A 368 -50.77 5.24 -1.57
N SER A 369 -49.68 5.95 -1.92
CA SER A 369 -49.43 6.90 -3.01
C SER A 369 -50.30 8.17 -3.13
N ALA A 370 -49.69 9.31 -2.83
CA ALA A 370 -49.92 10.60 -3.49
C ALA A 370 -48.67 11.49 -3.33
N ASP A 371 -48.11 11.94 -4.47
CA ASP A 371 -47.04 12.93 -4.67
C ASP A 371 -45.66 12.70 -4.01
N GLY A 372 -44.96 11.66 -4.45
CA GLY A 372 -43.53 11.49 -4.16
C GLY A 372 -42.80 10.71 -5.24
N ASP A 373 -41.51 11.00 -5.39
CA ASP A 373 -40.61 10.25 -6.26
C ASP A 373 -40.40 8.82 -5.75
N ASP A 374 -40.07 7.90 -6.65
CA ASP A 374 -39.70 6.53 -6.27
C ASP A 374 -38.27 6.47 -5.75
N LEU A 375 -38.11 6.71 -4.44
CA LEU A 375 -36.81 6.68 -3.75
C LEU A 375 -36.12 5.31 -3.79
N THR A 376 -36.80 4.23 -4.19
CA THR A 376 -36.18 2.90 -4.36
C THR A 376 -35.21 2.83 -5.55
N LYS A 377 -35.19 3.86 -6.40
CA LYS A 377 -34.19 4.02 -7.48
C LYS A 377 -32.78 4.36 -6.96
N ILE A 378 -32.65 4.71 -5.69
CA ILE A 378 -31.37 4.98 -5.03
C ILE A 378 -30.81 3.67 -4.47
N GLU A 379 -29.59 3.32 -4.88
CA GLU A 379 -28.95 2.08 -4.45
C GLU A 379 -28.67 2.12 -2.95
N GLY A 380 -29.17 1.12 -2.23
CA GLY A 380 -29.13 1.06 -0.77
C GLY A 380 -30.43 1.48 -0.07
N ILE A 381 -31.41 2.04 -0.79
CA ILE A 381 -32.75 2.35 -0.26
C ILE A 381 -33.74 1.26 -0.65
N GLY A 382 -34.00 0.32 0.27
CA GLY A 382 -35.05 -0.69 0.09
C GLY A 382 -36.47 -0.16 0.35
N PRO A 383 -37.53 -0.92 0.04
CA PRO A 383 -38.93 -0.48 0.20
C PRO A 383 -39.31 -0.03 1.63
N LYS A 384 -38.70 -0.64 2.65
CA LYS A 384 -38.90 -0.26 4.06
C LYS A 384 -38.24 1.08 4.40
N MET A 385 -37.06 1.35 3.83
CA MET A 385 -36.33 2.61 4.02
C MET A 385 -37.02 3.74 3.27
N ALA A 386 -37.45 3.52 2.03
CA ALA A 386 -38.26 4.48 1.28
C ALA A 386 -39.54 4.86 2.05
N SER A 387 -40.23 3.87 2.61
CA SER A 387 -41.42 4.12 3.45
C SER A 387 -41.08 4.92 4.73
N ALA A 388 -39.93 4.67 5.34
CA ALA A 388 -39.47 5.41 6.52
C ALA A 388 -39.15 6.88 6.19
N LEU A 389 -38.50 7.12 5.05
CA LEU A 389 -38.18 8.46 4.54
C LEU A 389 -39.45 9.25 4.20
N HIS A 390 -40.41 8.61 3.52
CA HIS A 390 -41.71 9.22 3.24
C HIS A 390 -42.45 9.63 4.52
N ASN A 391 -42.42 8.78 5.55
CA ASN A 391 -43.02 9.09 6.85
C ASN A 391 -42.28 10.22 7.59
N ALA A 392 -41.01 10.46 7.27
CA ALA A 392 -40.22 11.57 7.79
C ALA A 392 -40.37 12.85 6.96
N GLY A 393 -41.23 12.86 5.94
CA GLY A 393 -41.49 14.02 5.08
C GLY A 393 -40.50 14.16 3.90
N ILE A 394 -39.63 13.18 3.68
CA ILE A 394 -38.72 13.12 2.52
C ILE A 394 -39.40 12.27 1.46
N THR A 395 -40.12 12.91 0.54
CA THR A 395 -40.90 12.23 -0.50
C THR A 395 -40.36 12.46 -1.91
N THR A 396 -39.41 13.39 -2.13
CA THR A 396 -38.82 13.66 -3.45
C THR A 396 -37.31 13.47 -3.47
N PHE A 397 -36.72 13.29 -4.66
CA PHE A 397 -35.27 13.22 -4.82
C PHE A 397 -34.58 14.52 -4.39
N ALA A 398 -35.20 15.68 -4.65
CA ALA A 398 -34.67 16.98 -4.24
C ALA A 398 -34.59 17.09 -2.70
N GLN A 399 -35.63 16.66 -1.99
CA GLN A 399 -35.64 16.64 -0.52
C GLN A 399 -34.61 15.66 0.04
N LEU A 400 -34.42 14.50 -0.61
CA LEU A 400 -33.42 13.52 -0.21
C LEU A 400 -31.99 14.02 -0.46
N ALA A 401 -31.77 14.85 -1.48
CA ALA A 401 -30.47 15.46 -1.78
C ALA A 401 -30.08 16.56 -0.78
N GLU A 402 -31.07 17.28 -0.24
CA GLU A 402 -30.86 18.36 0.75
C GLU A 402 -30.81 17.86 2.20
N ALA A 403 -31.32 16.66 2.49
CA ALA A 403 -31.35 16.10 3.83
C ALA A 403 -29.94 15.81 4.37
N SER A 404 -29.68 16.20 5.62
CA SER A 404 -28.42 15.90 6.30
C SER A 404 -28.32 14.42 6.68
N GLU A 405 -27.09 13.90 6.79
CA GLU A 405 -26.86 12.51 7.20
C GLU A 405 -27.52 12.19 8.57
N GLU A 406 -27.52 13.15 9.49
CA GLU A 406 -28.17 13.03 10.79
C GLU A 406 -29.70 12.90 10.67
N GLN A 407 -30.33 13.68 9.78
CA GLN A 407 -31.77 13.61 9.50
C GLN A 407 -32.15 12.26 8.87
N LEU A 408 -31.33 11.77 7.95
CA LEU A 408 -31.53 10.46 7.31
C LEU A 408 -31.38 9.31 8.31
N ARG A 409 -30.34 9.35 9.17
CA ARG A 409 -30.16 8.36 10.25
C ARG A 409 -31.33 8.38 11.21
N ALA A 410 -31.76 9.57 11.66
CA ALA A 410 -32.90 9.71 12.55
C ALA A 410 -34.21 9.17 11.94
N ALA A 411 -34.46 9.40 10.64
CA ALA A 411 -35.63 8.88 9.95
C ALA A 411 -35.65 7.34 9.91
N ILE A 412 -34.50 6.71 9.66
CA ILE A 412 -34.35 5.25 9.61
C ILE A 412 -34.46 4.63 11.01
N GLU A 413 -33.84 5.25 12.03
CA GLU A 413 -33.90 4.80 13.42
C GLU A 413 -35.30 4.90 14.00
N ASN A 414 -36.04 5.98 13.70
CA ASN A 414 -37.43 6.16 14.12
C ASN A 414 -38.38 5.09 13.53
N ALA A 415 -37.99 4.47 12.42
CA ALA A 415 -38.69 3.34 11.81
C ALA A 415 -38.24 1.96 12.36
N GLY A 416 -37.35 1.94 13.36
CA GLY A 416 -36.90 0.73 14.06
C GLY A 416 -35.73 0.00 13.39
N MET A 417 -35.04 0.61 12.43
CA MET A 417 -33.88 0.04 11.73
C MET A 417 -32.58 0.60 12.34
N LYS A 418 -31.68 -0.28 12.79
CA LYS A 418 -30.46 0.11 13.53
C LYS A 418 -29.20 0.24 12.67
N PHE A 419 -29.24 -0.14 11.39
CA PHE A 419 -28.03 -0.19 10.56
C PHE A 419 -28.33 0.06 9.08
N ALA A 420 -27.76 1.14 8.54
CA ALA A 420 -27.78 1.47 7.12
C ALA A 420 -26.41 2.09 6.74
N PRO A 421 -25.45 1.28 6.28
CA PRO A 421 -24.09 1.75 5.98
C PRO A 421 -24.00 2.57 4.68
N SER A 422 -25.04 2.55 3.85
CA SER A 422 -25.14 3.26 2.56
C SER A 422 -25.62 4.71 2.67
N ILE A 423 -26.03 5.19 3.86
CA ILE A 423 -26.54 6.57 4.06
C ILE A 423 -25.65 7.66 3.47
N PRO A 424 -24.30 7.61 3.61
CA PRO A 424 -23.44 8.68 3.09
C PRO A 424 -23.54 8.90 1.57
N THR A 425 -24.04 7.93 0.81
CA THR A 425 -24.14 8.04 -0.66
C THR A 425 -25.51 8.48 -1.14
N TRP A 426 -26.54 8.43 -0.28
CA TRP A 426 -27.93 8.65 -0.69
C TRP A 426 -28.18 10.06 -1.20
N ALA A 427 -27.67 11.08 -0.50
CA ALA A 427 -27.85 12.47 -0.91
C ALA A 427 -27.24 12.75 -2.30
N LYS A 428 -26.06 12.18 -2.59
CA LYS A 428 -25.40 12.38 -3.88
C LYS A 428 -26.10 11.65 -5.02
N GLN A 429 -26.57 10.42 -4.78
CA GLN A 429 -27.39 9.69 -5.75
C GLN A 429 -28.72 10.42 -6.02
N ALA A 430 -29.35 10.95 -4.96
CA ALA A 430 -30.60 11.69 -5.07
C ALA A 430 -30.43 13.01 -5.85
N GLN A 431 -29.27 13.66 -5.76
CA GLN A 431 -28.96 14.84 -6.56
C GLN A 431 -28.99 14.54 -8.07
N PHE A 432 -28.35 13.46 -8.53
CA PHE A 432 -28.41 13.06 -9.94
C PHE A 432 -29.85 12.76 -10.39
N ALA A 433 -30.64 12.11 -9.55
CA ALA A 433 -32.05 11.83 -9.84
C ALA A 433 -32.91 13.10 -9.88
N ALA A 434 -32.66 14.07 -9.01
CA ALA A 434 -33.35 15.36 -8.97
C ALA A 434 -33.00 16.25 -10.18
N ASP A 435 -31.74 16.21 -10.61
CA ASP A 435 -31.25 16.93 -11.79
C ASP A 435 -31.70 16.26 -13.12
N GLY A 436 -32.35 15.08 -13.05
CA GLY A 436 -32.76 14.30 -14.22
C GLY A 436 -31.60 13.61 -14.95
N ASP A 437 -30.40 13.61 -14.38
CA ASP A 437 -29.19 12.97 -14.91
C ASP A 437 -29.16 11.48 -14.58
N TRP A 438 -30.01 10.72 -15.25
CA TRP A 438 -30.13 9.27 -15.07
C TRP A 438 -28.88 8.50 -15.54
N ASP A 439 -28.14 9.04 -16.50
CA ASP A 439 -26.90 8.42 -17.00
C ASP A 439 -25.75 8.65 -16.03
N GLY A 440 -25.63 9.85 -15.45
CA GLY A 440 -24.72 10.15 -14.34
C GLY A 440 -25.03 9.34 -13.09
N LEU A 441 -26.32 9.15 -12.76
CA LEU A 441 -26.72 8.27 -11.66
C LEU A 441 -26.27 6.83 -11.88
N LYS A 442 -26.49 6.25 -13.08
CA LYS A 442 -26.04 4.89 -13.39
C LYS A 442 -24.54 4.75 -13.36
N ALA A 443 -23.80 5.75 -13.86
CA ALA A 443 -22.35 5.77 -13.79
C ALA A 443 -21.87 5.79 -12.32
N TYR A 444 -22.51 6.62 -11.48
CA TYR A 444 -22.20 6.69 -10.06
C TYR A 444 -22.59 5.41 -9.29
N GLN A 445 -23.70 4.76 -9.62
CA GLN A 445 -24.10 3.49 -9.03
C GLN A 445 -23.18 2.33 -9.44
N SER A 446 -22.69 2.33 -10.68
CA SER A 446 -21.77 1.29 -11.18
C SER A 446 -20.45 1.18 -10.40
N VAL A 447 -20.15 2.20 -9.60
CA VAL A 447 -18.94 2.29 -8.79
C VAL A 447 -19.17 2.08 -7.30
N LEU A 448 -20.42 1.96 -6.86
CA LEU A 448 -20.78 1.62 -5.49
C LEU A 448 -20.74 0.10 -5.29
N ILE A 449 -20.45 -0.33 -4.07
CA ILE A 449 -20.57 -1.74 -3.66
C ILE A 449 -21.73 -1.83 -2.68
N GLY A 450 -22.91 -2.19 -3.18
CA GLY A 450 -24.13 -2.30 -2.36
C GLY A 450 -24.60 -0.95 -1.80
N GLY A 451 -24.48 0.13 -2.59
CA GLY A 451 -24.83 1.50 -2.19
C GLY A 451 -23.81 2.18 -1.27
N ILE A 452 -22.66 1.56 -0.99
CA ILE A 452 -21.58 2.14 -0.18
C ILE A 452 -20.48 2.62 -1.12
N GLN A 453 -19.97 3.83 -0.89
CA GLN A 453 -18.80 4.32 -1.61
C GLN A 453 -17.59 3.49 -1.16
N PRO A 454 -16.84 2.85 -2.06
CA PRO A 454 -15.57 2.22 -1.71
C PRO A 454 -14.71 3.27 -0.99
N ASN A 455 -14.02 2.91 0.10
CA ASN A 455 -13.09 3.83 0.78
C ASN A 455 -12.17 4.46 -0.28
N ASN A 456 -12.40 5.74 -0.61
CA ASN A 456 -11.72 6.41 -1.72
C ASN A 456 -10.41 6.97 -1.19
N ASP A 457 -9.29 6.55 -1.75
CA ASP A 457 -8.02 7.22 -1.48
C ASP A 457 -8.01 8.57 -2.21
N ASP A 458 -7.38 9.57 -1.60
CA ASP A 458 -7.20 10.86 -2.25
C ASP A 458 -6.09 10.79 -3.31
N LEU A 459 -6.47 10.39 -4.52
CA LEU A 459 -5.56 10.23 -5.67
C LEU A 459 -4.81 11.52 -6.04
N THR A 460 -5.29 12.69 -5.60
CA THR A 460 -4.58 13.98 -5.84
C THR A 460 -3.26 14.08 -5.06
N LYS A 461 -3.03 13.17 -4.10
CA LYS A 461 -1.77 13.06 -3.37
C LYS A 461 -0.65 12.41 -4.19
N ILE A 462 -0.95 11.84 -5.36
CA ILE A 462 0.04 11.26 -6.27
C ILE A 462 0.57 12.35 -7.22
N GLU A 463 1.89 12.47 -7.27
CA GLU A 463 2.58 13.44 -8.14
C GLU A 463 2.22 13.18 -9.61
N GLY A 464 1.69 14.20 -10.29
CA GLY A 464 1.19 14.10 -11.68
C GLY A 464 -0.32 13.87 -11.81
N ILE A 465 -1.02 13.48 -10.74
CA ILE A 465 -2.48 13.35 -10.72
C ILE A 465 -3.10 14.62 -10.12
N GLY A 466 -3.44 15.57 -11.00
CA GLY A 466 -4.21 16.76 -10.60
C GLY A 466 -5.68 16.45 -10.30
N PRO A 467 -6.44 17.39 -9.71
CA PRO A 467 -7.85 17.19 -9.34
C PRO A 467 -8.72 16.65 -10.48
N LYS A 468 -8.53 17.15 -11.70
CA LYS A 468 -9.27 16.69 -12.89
C LYS A 468 -8.95 15.25 -13.27
N ILE A 469 -7.69 14.82 -13.14
CA ILE A 469 -7.25 13.46 -13.44
C ILE A 469 -7.78 12.51 -12.35
N ALA A 470 -7.71 12.92 -11.07
CA ALA A 470 -8.30 12.16 -9.97
C ALA A 470 -9.82 11.95 -10.19
N THR A 471 -10.55 12.98 -10.60
CA THR A 471 -11.97 12.84 -10.95
C THR A 471 -12.20 11.90 -12.13
N ALA A 472 -11.38 11.99 -13.18
CA ALA A 472 -11.47 11.09 -14.34
C ALA A 472 -11.21 9.62 -13.98
N LEU A 473 -10.23 9.36 -13.11
CA LEU A 473 -9.90 8.03 -12.61
C LEU A 473 -11.00 7.45 -11.72
N ASN A 474 -11.53 8.26 -10.80
CA ASN A 474 -12.70 7.88 -10.00
C ASN A 474 -13.89 7.54 -10.90
N ASN A 475 -14.18 8.35 -11.93
CA ASN A 475 -15.26 8.07 -12.89
C ASN A 475 -15.02 6.80 -13.72
N ALA A 476 -13.79 6.29 -13.77
CA ALA A 476 -13.41 5.08 -14.49
C ALA A 476 -13.29 3.83 -13.59
N GLY A 477 -13.74 3.90 -12.32
CA GLY A 477 -13.69 2.75 -11.41
C GLY A 477 -12.44 2.68 -10.53
N ILE A 478 -11.53 3.66 -10.63
CA ILE A 478 -10.25 3.68 -9.93
C ILE A 478 -10.34 4.59 -8.72
N PHE A 479 -10.64 4.03 -7.55
CA PHE A 479 -10.95 4.76 -6.31
C PHE A 479 -9.82 4.74 -5.28
N THR A 480 -8.92 3.78 -5.38
CA THR A 480 -7.88 3.57 -4.38
C THR A 480 -6.52 3.60 -5.04
N TYR A 481 -5.47 3.82 -4.24
CA TYR A 481 -4.10 3.62 -4.69
C TYR A 481 -3.90 2.18 -5.18
N ALA A 482 -4.62 1.21 -4.61
CA ALA A 482 -4.61 -0.18 -5.05
C ALA A 482 -5.24 -0.35 -6.44
N HIS A 483 -6.39 0.26 -6.71
CA HIS A 483 -7.00 0.23 -8.05
C HIS A 483 -6.09 0.90 -9.08
N LEU A 484 -5.44 2.01 -8.71
CA LEU A 484 -4.53 2.73 -9.61
C LEU A 484 -3.31 1.86 -9.92
N ALA A 485 -2.80 1.12 -8.93
CA ALA A 485 -1.67 0.22 -9.10
C ALA A 485 -2.00 -1.05 -9.92
N ASP A 486 -3.27 -1.48 -9.92
CA ASP A 486 -3.74 -2.64 -10.67
C ASP A 486 -4.32 -2.26 -12.06
N ALA A 487 -4.54 -0.97 -12.32
CA ALA A 487 -5.05 -0.47 -13.60
C ALA A 487 -3.98 -0.59 -14.71
N THR A 488 -4.38 -1.11 -15.87
CA THR A 488 -3.49 -1.18 -17.04
C THR A 488 -3.30 0.20 -17.67
N GLU A 489 -2.21 0.39 -18.42
CA GLU A 489 -1.96 1.64 -19.15
C GLU A 489 -3.13 2.00 -20.10
N GLU A 490 -3.75 0.99 -20.71
CA GLU A 490 -4.95 1.16 -21.55
C GLU A 490 -6.16 1.67 -20.75
N GLN A 491 -6.38 1.16 -19.54
CA GLN A 491 -7.47 1.61 -18.66
C GLN A 491 -7.26 3.05 -18.18
N LEU A 492 -6.01 3.41 -17.86
CA LEU A 492 -5.64 4.77 -17.45
C LEU A 492 -5.78 5.76 -18.63
N ARG A 493 -5.32 5.37 -19.83
CA ARG A 493 -5.48 6.17 -21.05
C ARG A 493 -6.95 6.37 -21.40
N ALA A 494 -7.75 5.30 -21.38
CA ALA A 494 -9.18 5.37 -21.66
C ALA A 494 -9.92 6.27 -20.65
N ALA A 495 -9.56 6.20 -19.36
CA ALA A 495 -10.11 7.08 -18.33
C ALA A 495 -9.80 8.56 -18.58
N ILE A 496 -8.57 8.86 -18.99
CA ILE A 496 -8.08 10.23 -19.20
C ILE A 496 -8.58 10.81 -20.54
N GLU A 497 -8.63 10.01 -21.61
CA GLU A 497 -9.18 10.42 -22.91
C GLU A 497 -10.68 10.70 -22.84
N LYS A 498 -11.44 9.88 -22.08
CA LYS A 498 -12.88 10.09 -21.86
C LYS A 498 -13.17 11.40 -21.12
N ALA A 499 -12.20 11.92 -20.37
CA ALA A 499 -12.25 13.22 -19.72
C ALA A 499 -11.73 14.39 -20.60
N GLY A 500 -11.46 14.13 -21.89
CA GLY A 500 -11.06 15.15 -22.87
C GLY A 500 -9.61 15.62 -22.73
N MET A 501 -8.75 14.86 -22.05
CA MET A 501 -7.35 15.21 -21.78
C MET A 501 -6.40 14.34 -22.61
N ARG A 502 -5.35 14.95 -23.19
CA ARG A 502 -4.26 14.23 -23.87
C ARG A 502 -3.13 13.94 -22.88
N LEU A 503 -2.74 12.68 -22.73
CA LEU A 503 -1.51 12.30 -22.03
C LEU A 503 -0.28 12.73 -22.84
N ALA A 504 0.71 13.32 -22.17
CA ALA A 504 2.04 13.46 -22.73
C ALA A 504 2.65 12.05 -22.92
N PRO A 505 3.47 11.81 -23.97
CA PRO A 505 3.99 10.47 -24.30
C PRO A 505 5.01 9.89 -23.30
N SER A 506 5.14 10.47 -22.11
CA SER A 506 6.13 10.10 -21.11
C SER A 506 5.53 10.04 -19.70
N ILE A 507 4.68 9.05 -19.44
CA ILE A 507 4.41 8.58 -18.08
C ILE A 507 4.35 7.04 -18.15
N PRO A 508 5.29 6.32 -17.53
CA PRO A 508 5.27 4.86 -17.43
C PRO A 508 4.31 4.35 -16.35
#